data_AF-A0A8H7MJ08-F1
#
_entry.id   AF-A0A8H7MJ08-F1
#
_cell.length_a   1.000
_cell.length_b   1.000
_cell.length_c   1.000
_cell.angle_alpha   90.00
_cell.angle_beta   90.00
_cell.angle_gamma   90.00
#
_symmetry.space_group_name_H-M   'P 1'
#
loop_
_entity.id
_entity.type
_entity.pdbx_description
1 polymer ?
#
loop_
_entity_poly.entity_id
_entity_poly.type
_entity_poly.pdbx_seq_one_letter_code
_entity_poly.pdbx_strand_id
1 'polypeptide(L)'
;MKLATKLLQLWAYFDNQDVWLELDEAEAMYERALEGWKKALGPDHTSTLDTVNNLGNLYAGQGKLDEAEAMYERALKGYQKRLSSEHPRCQRLCRTLATLSDRIAT
;
A
#
# COMPACT_ATOMS: atom_id res chain seq x y z
N MET A 1 -22.38 18.63 30.19
CA MET A 1 -21.50 18.72 29.00
C MET A 1 -20.54 17.53 28.82
N LYS A 2 -19.98 16.90 29.87
CA LYS A 2 -19.00 15.79 29.75
C LYS A 2 -19.53 14.48 29.12
N LEU A 3 -20.85 14.23 29.19
CA LEU A 3 -21.45 13.00 28.66
C LEU A 3 -21.56 13.02 27.12
N ALA A 4 -21.87 14.18 26.55
CA ALA A 4 -22.02 14.37 25.10
C ALA A 4 -20.68 14.21 24.36
N THR A 5 -19.59 14.74 24.92
CA THR A 5 -18.24 14.54 24.37
C THR A 5 -17.80 13.08 24.42
N LYS A 6 -18.17 12.33 25.47
CA LYS A 6 -17.84 10.92 25.59
C LYS A 6 -18.57 10.05 24.56
N LEU A 7 -19.82 10.40 24.24
CA LEU A 7 -20.60 9.74 23.19
C LEU A 7 -20.07 10.04 21.78
N LEU A 8 -19.68 11.29 21.51
CA LEU A 8 -19.06 11.67 20.23
C LEU A 8 -17.73 10.95 19.99
N GLN A 9 -16.89 10.82 21.02
CA GLN A 9 -15.63 10.07 20.92
C GLN A 9 -15.86 8.59 20.65
N LEU A 10 -16.88 7.99 21.29
CA LEU A 10 -17.24 6.59 21.08
C LEU A 10 -17.82 6.36 19.67
N TRP A 11 -18.67 7.26 19.18
CA TRP A 11 -19.21 7.18 17.83
C TRP A 11 -18.11 7.29 16.77
N ALA A 12 -17.19 8.25 16.91
CA ALA A 12 -16.03 8.37 16.02
C ALA A 12 -15.12 7.14 16.06
N TYR A 13 -15.00 6.46 17.20
CA TYR A 13 -14.26 5.20 17.31
C TYR A 13 -14.94 4.08 16.52
N PHE A 14 -16.26 3.91 16.65
CA PHE A 14 -17.01 2.90 15.91
C PHE A 14 -17.07 3.19 14.41
N ASP A 15 -17.29 4.43 13.99
CA ASP A 15 -17.28 4.82 12.57
C ASP A 15 -15.91 4.57 11.92
N ASN A 16 -14.81 4.82 12.65
CA ASN A 16 -13.48 4.49 12.16
C ASN A 16 -13.22 2.98 12.15
N GLN A 17 -13.82 2.21 13.06
CA GLN A 17 -13.61 0.76 13.17
C GLN A 17 -14.06 0.01 11.91
N ASP A 18 -15.14 0.46 11.26
CA ASP A 18 -15.60 -0.11 9.99
C ASP A 18 -14.55 0.10 8.88
N VAL A 19 -13.93 1.28 8.82
CA VAL A 19 -12.84 1.58 7.86
C VAL A 19 -11.60 0.72 8.13
N TRP A 20 -11.23 0.52 9.40
CA TRP A 20 -10.11 -0.37 9.75
C TRP A 20 -10.38 -1.82 9.31
N LEU A 21 -11.60 -2.32 9.51
CA LEU A 21 -11.98 -3.67 9.08
C LEU A 21 -11.90 -3.83 7.55
N GLU A 22 -12.40 -2.85 6.79
CA GLU A 22 -12.31 -2.88 5.32
C GLU A 22 -10.85 -2.87 4.82
N LEU A 23 -9.96 -2.13 5.50
CA LEU A 23 -8.55 -2.04 5.15
C LEU A 23 -7.80 -3.36 5.43
N ASP A 24 -8.11 -4.05 6.53
CA ASP A 24 -7.55 -5.36 6.85
C ASP A 24 -8.04 -6.45 5.86
N GLU A 25 -9.32 -6.41 5.48
CA GLU A 25 -9.85 -7.32 4.45
C GLU A 25 -9.20 -7.08 3.07
N ALA A 26 -9.00 -5.80 2.69
CA ALA A 26 -8.32 -5.45 1.45
C ALA A 26 -6.86 -5.95 1.43
N GLU A 27 -6.16 -5.85 2.56
CA GLU A 27 -4.79 -6.36 2.74
C GLU A 27 -4.74 -7.86 2.48
N ALA A 28 -5.59 -8.63 3.17
CA ALA A 28 -5.68 -10.08 3.01
C ALA A 28 -6.02 -10.50 1.57
N MET A 29 -6.91 -9.75 0.90
CA MET A 29 -7.25 -10.01 -0.51
C MET A 29 -6.05 -9.78 -1.44
N TYR A 30 -5.31 -8.69 -1.25
CA TYR A 30 -4.12 -8.40 -2.06
C TYR A 30 -2.98 -9.38 -1.80
N GLU A 31 -2.77 -9.82 -0.56
CA GLU A 31 -1.77 -10.85 -0.24
C GLU A 31 -2.10 -12.18 -0.91
N ARG A 32 -3.36 -12.61 -0.84
CA ARG A 32 -3.83 -13.83 -1.51
C ARG A 32 -3.69 -13.72 -3.02
N ALA A 33 -4.05 -12.57 -3.61
CA ALA A 33 -3.88 -12.32 -5.03
C ALA A 33 -2.40 -12.37 -5.42
N LEU A 34 -1.52 -11.78 -4.60
CA LEU A 34 -0.09 -11.75 -4.83
C LEU A 34 0.50 -13.16 -4.85
N GLU A 35 0.11 -14.04 -3.94
CA GLU A 35 0.54 -15.43 -3.93
C GLU A 35 0.06 -16.18 -5.19
N GLY A 36 -1.21 -16.00 -5.56
CA GLY A 36 -1.78 -16.57 -6.78
C GLY A 36 -1.03 -16.14 -8.04
N TRP A 37 -0.78 -14.84 -8.19
CA TRP A 37 -0.06 -14.28 -9.35
C TRP A 37 1.41 -14.71 -9.38
N LYS A 38 2.10 -14.76 -8.23
CA LYS A 38 3.47 -15.30 -8.15
C LYS A 38 3.53 -16.74 -8.64
N LYS A 39 2.56 -17.58 -8.26
CA LYS A 39 2.52 -18.98 -8.67
C LYS A 39 2.17 -19.16 -10.15
N ALA A 40 1.24 -18.35 -10.67
CA ALA A 40 0.75 -18.47 -12.04
C ALA A 40 1.69 -17.84 -13.08
N LEU A 41 2.26 -16.67 -12.78
CA LEU A 41 2.98 -15.84 -13.76
C LEU A 41 4.44 -15.56 -13.37
N GLY A 42 4.82 -15.87 -12.14
CA GLY A 42 6.13 -15.56 -11.59
C GLY A 42 6.20 -14.22 -10.85
N PRO A 43 7.26 -14.02 -10.05
CA PRO A 43 7.42 -12.84 -9.18
C PRO A 43 7.65 -11.53 -9.95
N ASP A 44 8.26 -11.61 -11.14
CA ASP A 44 8.62 -10.44 -11.96
C ASP A 44 7.54 -10.12 -13.02
N HIS A 45 6.39 -10.79 -12.97
CA HIS A 45 5.31 -10.49 -13.91
C HIS A 45 4.68 -9.14 -13.62
N THR A 46 4.35 -8.38 -14.67
CA THR A 46 3.74 -7.04 -14.56
C THR A 46 2.54 -7.03 -13.60
N SER A 47 1.63 -8.00 -13.70
CA SER A 47 0.46 -8.12 -12.80
C SER A 47 0.83 -8.43 -11.34
N THR A 48 1.88 -9.22 -11.13
CA THR A 48 2.40 -9.50 -9.78
C THR A 48 2.98 -8.21 -9.18
N LEU A 49 3.73 -7.44 -9.96
CA LEU A 49 4.30 -6.16 -9.55
C LEU A 49 3.23 -5.08 -9.33
N ASP A 50 2.19 -5.05 -10.16
CA ASP A 50 1.02 -4.17 -9.99
C ASP A 50 0.33 -4.46 -8.63
N THR A 51 0.25 -5.74 -8.25
CA THR A 51 -0.32 -6.15 -6.95
C THR A 51 0.55 -5.69 -5.79
N VAL A 52 1.88 -5.82 -5.89
CA VAL A 52 2.83 -5.30 -4.88
C VAL A 52 2.70 -3.77 -4.74
N ASN A 53 2.62 -3.05 -5.86
CA ASN A 53 2.43 -1.60 -5.85
C ASN A 53 1.10 -1.19 -5.17
N ASN A 54 0.03 -1.96 -5.38
CA ASN A 54 -1.25 -1.69 -4.75
C ASN A 54 -1.24 -1.94 -3.24
N LEU A 55 -0.50 -2.95 -2.75
CA LEU A 55 -0.24 -3.11 -1.31
C LEU A 55 0.49 -1.89 -0.74
N GLY A 56 1.47 -1.33 -1.46
CA GLY A 56 2.13 -0.09 -1.07
C GLY A 56 1.15 1.08 -0.92
N ASN A 57 0.21 1.24 -1.85
CA ASN A 57 -0.84 2.26 -1.76
C ASN A 57 -1.76 2.05 -0.55
N LEU A 58 -2.12 0.79 -0.26
CA LEU A 58 -2.95 0.45 0.89
C LEU A 58 -2.26 0.85 2.20
N TYR A 59 -0.99 0.46 2.37
CA TYR A 59 -0.20 0.82 3.55
C TYR A 59 0.01 2.32 3.68
N ALA A 60 0.26 3.02 2.58
CA ALA A 60 0.38 4.48 2.59
C ALA A 60 -0.93 5.17 3.04
N GLY A 61 -2.09 4.60 2.67
CA GLY A 61 -3.41 5.06 3.11
C GLY A 61 -3.69 4.78 4.60
N GLN A 62 -3.16 3.68 5.12
CA GLN A 62 -3.21 3.32 6.55
C GLN A 62 -2.22 4.14 7.41
N GLY A 63 -1.31 4.90 6.80
CA GLY A 63 -0.23 5.60 7.50
C GLY A 63 0.96 4.70 7.89
N LYS A 64 0.97 3.45 7.44
CA LYS A 64 2.07 2.48 7.58
C LYS A 64 3.16 2.78 6.53
N LEU A 65 3.90 3.88 6.73
CA LEU A 65 4.79 4.42 5.70
C LEU A 65 5.99 3.50 5.41
N ASP A 66 6.59 2.90 6.43
CA ASP A 66 7.74 2.00 6.24
C ASP A 66 7.36 0.76 5.43
N GLU A 67 6.19 0.18 5.71
CA GLU A 67 5.64 -0.96 4.96
C GLU A 67 5.31 -0.57 3.51
N ALA A 68 4.78 0.64 3.30
CA ALA A 68 4.52 1.17 1.98
C ALA A 68 5.81 1.34 1.16
N GLU A 69 6.86 1.90 1.77
CA GLU A 69 8.18 2.07 1.15
C GLU A 69 8.73 0.73 0.67
N ALA A 70 8.74 -0.28 1.55
CA ALA A 70 9.23 -1.61 1.23
C ALA A 70 8.48 -2.26 0.05
N MET A 71 7.16 -2.06 -0.04
CA MET A 71 6.38 -2.54 -1.18
C MET A 71 6.72 -1.79 -2.47
N TYR A 72 6.82 -0.46 -2.43
CA TYR A 72 7.15 0.34 -3.61
C TYR A 72 8.56 0.05 -4.14
N GLU A 73 9.56 -0.10 -3.26
CA GLU A 73 10.92 -0.49 -3.66
C GLU A 73 10.95 -1.85 -4.35
N ARG A 74 10.23 -2.83 -3.79
CA ARG A 74 10.10 -4.17 -4.37
C ARG A 74 9.47 -4.09 -5.76
N ALA A 75 8.39 -3.33 -5.92
CA ALA A 75 7.73 -3.14 -7.20
C ALA A 75 8.66 -2.46 -8.22
N LEU A 76 9.36 -1.39 -7.81
CA LEU A 76 10.29 -0.64 -8.64
C LEU A 76 11.41 -1.54 -9.20
N LYS A 77 12.05 -2.32 -8.33
CA LYS A 77 13.11 -3.26 -8.73
C LYS A 77 12.62 -4.27 -9.76
N GLY A 78 11.40 -4.78 -9.59
CA GLY A 78 10.78 -5.68 -10.54
C GLY A 78 10.46 -5.03 -11.89
N TYR A 79 9.90 -3.81 -11.89
CA TYR A 79 9.59 -3.11 -13.14
C TYR A 79 10.86 -2.73 -13.90
N GLN A 80 11.91 -2.29 -13.22
CA GLN A 80 13.19 -1.96 -13.85
C GLN A 80 13.77 -3.17 -14.58
N LYS A 81 13.68 -4.36 -13.98
CA LYS A 81 14.13 -5.62 -14.60
C LYS A 81 13.33 -5.98 -15.86
N ARG A 82 12.05 -5.61 -15.94
CA ARG A 82 11.15 -6.01 -17.04
C ARG A 82 10.96 -4.96 -18.14
N LEU A 83 10.89 -3.68 -17.77
CA LEU A 83 10.38 -2.60 -18.63
C LEU A 83 11.39 -1.47 -18.88
N SER A 84 12.60 -1.55 -18.31
CA SER A 84 13.62 -0.48 -18.25
C SER A 84 13.30 0.66 -17.26
N SER A 85 14.32 1.43 -16.86
CA SER A 85 14.20 2.55 -15.91
C SER A 85 13.35 3.72 -16.43
N GLU A 86 13.31 3.91 -17.75
CA GLU A 86 12.58 5.01 -18.39
C GLU A 86 11.07 4.77 -18.50
N HIS A 87 10.62 3.55 -18.17
CA HIS A 87 9.19 3.24 -18.25
C HIS A 87 8.38 4.11 -17.28
N PRO A 88 7.23 4.67 -17.70
CA PRO A 88 6.41 5.55 -16.86
C PRO A 88 6.02 4.96 -15.49
N ARG A 89 5.90 3.64 -15.40
CA ARG A 89 5.65 2.94 -14.12
C ARG A 89 6.82 3.05 -13.14
N CYS A 90 8.06 2.93 -13.62
CA CYS A 90 9.27 3.11 -12.83
C CYS A 90 9.38 4.57 -12.37
N GLN A 91 9.22 5.53 -13.30
CA GLN A 91 9.30 6.95 -12.98
C GLN A 91 8.24 7.40 -11.95
N ARG A 92 7.02 6.87 -12.06
CA ARG A 92 5.95 7.14 -11.09
C ARG A 92 6.34 6.63 -9.70
N LEU A 93 6.82 5.40 -9.61
CA LEU A 93 7.27 4.81 -8.34
C LEU A 93 8.43 5.57 -7.71
N CYS A 94 9.42 5.99 -8.50
CA CYS A 94 10.52 6.83 -7.99
C CYS A 94 10.01 8.14 -7.37
N ARG A 95 9.01 8.79 -7.98
CA ARG A 95 8.40 10.00 -7.41
C ARG A 95 7.64 9.71 -6.12
N THR A 96 6.84 8.64 -6.10
CA THR A 96 6.08 8.23 -4.92
C THR A 96 7.02 7.91 -3.74
N LEU A 97 8.10 7.16 -4.01
CA LEU A 97 9.13 6.87 -3.01
C LEU A 97 9.77 8.15 -2.46
N ALA A 98 10.20 9.07 -3.33
CA ALA A 98 10.79 10.34 -2.88
C ALA A 98 9.85 11.12 -1.93
N THR A 99 8.56 11.25 -2.30
CA THR A 99 7.58 11.93 -1.44
C THR A 99 7.31 11.19 -0.13
N LEU A 100 7.46 9.86 -0.13
CA LEU A 100 7.19 9.04 1.04
C LEU A 100 8.38 9.08 2.01
N SER A 101 9.61 9.02 1.50
CA SER A 101 10.81 9.19 2.31
C SER A 101 10.87 10.59 2.96
N ASP A 102 10.44 11.65 2.26
CA ASP A 102 10.31 12.99 2.86
C ASP A 102 9.32 13.01 4.04
N ARG A 103 8.21 12.26 3.93
CA ARG A 103 7.20 12.14 4.99
C ARG A 103 7.65 11.29 6.17
N ILE A 104 8.49 10.28 5.94
CA ILE A 104 9.10 9.46 7.02
C ILE A 104 10.13 10.28 7.79
N ALA A 105 10.86 11.16 7.11
CA ALA A 105 11.92 11.98 7.69
C ALA A 105 11.44 13.21 8.49
N THR A 106 10.13 13.50 8.51
CA THR A 106 9.52 14.66 9.17
C THR A 106 8.82 14.26 10.46
#